data_AF-A0A4Q9LW72-F1
#
_entry.id   AF-A0A4Q9LW72-F1
#
_cell.length_a   1.000
_cell.length_b   1.000
_cell.length_c   1.000
_cell.angle_alpha   90.00
_cell.angle_beta   90.00
_cell.angle_gamma   90.00
#
_symmetry.space_group_name_H-M   'P 1'
#
loop_
_entity.id
_entity.type
_entity.pdbx_description
1 polymer ?
#
loop_
_entity_poly.entity_id
_entity_poly.type
_entity_poly.pdbx_seq_one_letter_code
_entity_poly.pdbx_strand_id
1 'polypeptide(L)'
;MLHSEDEQEREFLFELESINKIGIEIEKDLKKIESYIKETPLSTLEAFKTYIEPKRNLDKIIYFYDLFLKSAENIYKQQEKIEIIKNKEIVKEEFDKEIKIIKCLEKIKGELFNFKKYQDIHAVKKFCDEVNKNVNVNLEMLEKSFFKYIGHQFPNMNYKTKICNLSNFLYLNREKSIFVKKYVDLFIIKYGSRKIENKYIELVNRVICLHEWIEEVKKVNDFLFEEDITGSINKEILEKLMLELKVVISHALMDIDRKNKPENLIYLIKLYS
;
A
#
# COMPACT_ATOMS: atom_id res chain seq x y z
N MET A 1 -42.01 -34.70 23.51
CA MET A 1 -41.36 -34.09 22.33
C MET A 1 -39.84 -34.39 22.33
N LEU A 2 -39.44 -35.64 22.57
CA LEU A 2 -38.03 -36.08 22.58
C LEU A 2 -37.79 -37.27 21.62
N HIS A 3 -38.79 -37.64 20.80
CA HIS A 3 -38.69 -38.76 19.86
C HIS A 3 -38.52 -38.33 18.40
N SER A 4 -38.70 -37.04 18.06
CA SER A 4 -38.62 -36.56 16.67
C SER A 4 -37.21 -36.18 16.23
N GLU A 5 -36.32 -35.83 17.16
CA GLU A 5 -34.91 -35.48 16.83
C GLU A 5 -34.07 -36.75 16.61
N ASP A 6 -34.26 -37.79 17.42
CA ASP A 6 -33.61 -39.11 17.25
C ASP A 6 -34.02 -39.83 15.95
N GLU A 7 -35.25 -39.63 15.47
CA GLU A 7 -35.71 -40.18 14.18
C GLU A 7 -35.08 -39.46 12.99
N GLN A 8 -34.97 -38.12 13.04
CA GLN A 8 -34.31 -37.32 12.00
C GLN A 8 -32.81 -37.60 11.91
N GLU A 9 -32.14 -37.81 13.06
CA GLU A 9 -30.71 -38.13 13.10
C GLU A 9 -30.43 -39.54 12.54
N ARG A 10 -31.33 -40.50 12.78
CA ARG A 10 -31.26 -41.85 12.17
C ARG A 10 -31.52 -41.85 10.67
N GLU A 11 -32.46 -41.04 10.21
CA GLU A 11 -32.77 -40.90 8.78
C GLU A 11 -31.59 -40.27 8.03
N PHE A 12 -30.96 -39.24 8.62
CA PHE A 12 -29.75 -38.63 8.08
C PHE A 12 -28.54 -39.58 8.06
N LEU A 13 -28.36 -40.40 9.10
CA LEU A 13 -27.33 -41.45 9.14
C LEU A 13 -27.55 -42.51 8.06
N PHE A 14 -28.80 -42.91 7.82
CA PHE A 14 -29.15 -43.86 6.76
C PHE A 14 -28.91 -43.29 5.36
N GLU A 15 -29.20 -42.00 5.14
CA GLU A 15 -28.86 -41.28 3.91
C GLU A 15 -27.33 -41.22 3.72
N LEU A 16 -26.58 -40.91 4.77
CA LEU A 16 -25.11 -40.89 4.73
C LEU A 16 -24.51 -42.27 4.43
N GLU A 17 -25.04 -43.35 5.02
CA GLU A 17 -24.61 -44.71 4.70
C GLU A 17 -24.92 -45.09 3.25
N SER A 18 -26.06 -44.64 2.74
CA SER A 18 -26.45 -44.85 1.34
C SER A 18 -25.54 -44.08 0.38
N ILE A 19 -25.21 -42.82 0.70
CA ILE A 19 -24.24 -42.01 -0.04
C ILE A 19 -22.84 -42.63 0.03
N ASN A 20 -22.43 -43.18 1.17
CA ASN A 20 -21.15 -43.85 1.31
C ASN A 20 -21.08 -45.15 0.50
N LYS A 21 -22.15 -45.95 0.46
CA LYS A 21 -22.25 -47.11 -0.43
C LYS A 21 -22.12 -46.72 -1.90
N ILE A 22 -22.80 -45.66 -2.32
CA ILE A 22 -22.66 -45.09 -3.67
C ILE A 22 -21.21 -44.65 -3.91
N GLY A 23 -20.57 -43.99 -2.93
CA GLY A 23 -19.15 -43.60 -3.00
C GLY A 23 -18.21 -44.79 -3.19
N ILE A 24 -18.43 -45.88 -2.45
CA ILE A 24 -17.65 -47.13 -2.56
C ILE A 24 -17.86 -47.79 -3.93
N GLU A 25 -19.09 -47.78 -4.47
CA GLU A 25 -19.36 -48.29 -5.81
C GLU A 25 -18.69 -47.45 -6.90
N ILE A 26 -18.75 -46.11 -6.78
CA ILE A 26 -18.03 -45.19 -7.68
C ILE A 26 -16.52 -45.45 -7.63
N GLU A 27 -15.94 -45.64 -6.46
CA GLU A 27 -14.51 -45.91 -6.32
C GLU A 27 -14.12 -47.26 -6.94
N LYS A 28 -14.97 -48.27 -6.79
CA LYS A 28 -14.79 -49.59 -7.41
C LYS A 28 -14.88 -49.51 -8.94
N ASP A 29 -15.81 -48.72 -9.46
CA ASP A 29 -15.97 -48.52 -10.90
C ASP A 29 -14.82 -47.68 -11.48
N LEU A 30 -14.32 -46.69 -10.75
CA LEU A 30 -13.12 -45.93 -11.13
C LEU A 30 -11.87 -46.82 -11.19
N LYS A 31 -11.68 -47.71 -10.21
CA LYS A 31 -10.56 -48.68 -10.22
C LYS A 31 -10.67 -49.67 -11.37
N LYS A 32 -11.88 -50.10 -11.74
CA LYS A 32 -12.13 -50.91 -12.94
C LYS A 32 -11.82 -50.14 -14.22
N ILE A 33 -12.26 -48.89 -14.33
CA ILE A 33 -11.96 -48.03 -15.48
C ILE A 33 -10.44 -47.84 -15.61
N GLU A 34 -9.74 -47.64 -14.49
CA GLU A 34 -8.28 -47.49 -14.46
C GLU A 34 -7.55 -48.78 -14.87
N SER A 35 -8.04 -49.95 -14.46
CA SER A 35 -7.50 -51.23 -14.94
C SER A 35 -7.78 -51.44 -16.42
N TYR A 36 -8.98 -51.10 -16.91
CA TYR A 36 -9.31 -51.18 -18.32
C TYR A 36 -8.44 -50.25 -19.18
N ILE A 37 -8.14 -49.05 -18.70
CA ILE A 37 -7.26 -48.06 -19.35
C ILE A 37 -5.82 -48.58 -19.48
N LYS A 38 -5.34 -49.39 -18.52
CA LYS A 38 -4.01 -50.01 -18.57
C LYS A 38 -3.92 -51.15 -19.60
N GLU A 39 -5.04 -51.75 -19.96
CA GLU A 39 -5.12 -52.89 -20.90
C GLU A 39 -5.59 -52.49 -22.31
N THR A 40 -6.02 -51.24 -22.53
CA THR A 40 -6.53 -50.81 -23.85
C THR A 40 -5.42 -50.31 -24.78
N PRO A 41 -5.45 -50.64 -26.10
CA PRO A 41 -4.53 -50.09 -27.09
C PRO A 41 -4.57 -48.55 -27.13
N LEU A 42 -3.45 -47.92 -27.47
CA LEU A 42 -3.27 -46.46 -27.55
C LEU A 42 -4.38 -45.72 -28.35
N SER A 43 -4.99 -46.37 -29.34
CA SER A 43 -6.09 -45.82 -30.14
C SER A 43 -7.41 -45.65 -29.35
N THR A 44 -7.63 -46.42 -28.28
CA THR A 44 -8.82 -46.29 -27.43
C THR A 44 -8.62 -45.22 -26.35
N LEU A 45 -7.38 -45.00 -25.90
CA LEU A 45 -6.98 -43.87 -25.06
C LEU A 45 -7.24 -42.51 -25.76
N GLU A 46 -7.08 -42.44 -27.08
CA GLU A 46 -7.45 -41.27 -27.88
C GLU A 46 -8.98 -41.03 -27.92
N ALA A 47 -9.80 -42.08 -27.95
CA ALA A 47 -11.26 -41.95 -27.87
C ALA A 47 -11.70 -41.42 -26.49
N PHE A 48 -11.04 -41.85 -25.41
CA PHE A 48 -11.31 -41.36 -24.06
C PHE A 48 -10.82 -39.92 -23.79
N LYS A 49 -9.77 -39.43 -24.48
CA LYS A 49 -9.37 -38.00 -24.42
C LYS A 49 -10.55 -37.08 -24.67
N THR A 50 -11.44 -37.44 -25.61
CA THR A 50 -12.66 -36.71 -25.94
C THR A 50 -13.61 -36.51 -24.76
N TYR A 51 -13.55 -37.35 -23.73
CA TYR A 51 -14.38 -37.25 -22.53
C TYR A 51 -13.59 -36.72 -21.31
N ILE A 52 -12.30 -37.03 -21.23
CA ILE A 52 -11.40 -36.60 -20.14
C ILE A 52 -11.08 -35.11 -20.25
N GLU A 53 -10.84 -34.58 -21.45
CA GLU A 53 -10.49 -33.16 -21.65
C GLU A 53 -11.65 -32.22 -21.31
N PRO A 54 -12.91 -32.46 -21.75
CA PRO A 54 -14.04 -31.65 -21.30
C PRO A 54 -14.24 -31.67 -19.78
N LYS A 55 -14.11 -32.83 -19.12
CA LYS A 55 -14.22 -32.92 -17.65
C LYS A 55 -13.12 -32.10 -16.96
N ARG A 56 -11.87 -32.24 -17.38
CA ARG A 56 -10.75 -31.44 -16.84
C ARG A 56 -10.94 -29.95 -17.09
N ASN A 57 -11.52 -29.57 -18.21
CA ASN A 57 -11.84 -28.17 -18.50
C ASN A 57 -12.98 -27.65 -17.63
N LEU A 58 -14.01 -28.46 -17.37
CA LEU A 58 -15.07 -28.15 -16.40
C LEU A 58 -14.52 -27.99 -14.99
N ASP A 59 -13.67 -28.90 -14.52
CA ASP A 59 -13.04 -28.81 -13.18
C ASP A 59 -12.22 -27.51 -13.03
N LYS A 60 -11.47 -27.13 -14.07
CA LYS A 60 -10.74 -25.85 -14.10
C LYS A 60 -11.66 -24.64 -14.07
N ILE A 61 -12.79 -24.69 -14.78
CA ILE A 61 -13.79 -23.61 -14.80
C ILE A 61 -14.45 -23.48 -13.42
N ILE A 62 -14.86 -24.60 -12.81
CA ILE A 62 -15.44 -24.63 -11.47
C ILE A 62 -14.47 -24.05 -10.46
N TYR A 63 -13.21 -24.51 -10.48
CA TYR A 63 -12.16 -23.97 -9.62
C TYR A 63 -11.96 -22.46 -9.80
N PHE A 64 -11.95 -21.99 -11.06
CA PHE A 64 -11.85 -20.56 -11.36
C PHE A 64 -13.01 -19.76 -10.75
N TYR A 65 -14.25 -20.21 -10.94
CA TYR A 65 -15.41 -19.52 -10.39
C TYR A 65 -15.43 -19.52 -8.86
N ASP A 66 -15.04 -20.64 -8.23
CA ASP A 66 -14.99 -20.75 -6.77
C ASP A 66 -13.93 -19.80 -6.18
N LEU A 67 -12.74 -19.76 -6.80
CA LEU A 67 -11.69 -18.80 -6.46
C LEU A 67 -12.15 -17.35 -6.66
N PHE A 68 -12.84 -17.08 -7.77
CA PHE A 68 -13.34 -15.75 -8.10
C PHE A 68 -14.37 -15.26 -7.10
N LEU A 69 -15.39 -16.07 -6.80
CA LEU A 69 -16.45 -15.73 -5.86
C LEU A 69 -15.89 -15.50 -4.45
N LYS A 70 -15.05 -16.41 -3.97
CA LYS A 70 -14.45 -16.30 -2.63
C LYS A 70 -13.57 -15.06 -2.47
N SER A 71 -12.70 -14.80 -3.45
CA SER A 71 -11.81 -13.63 -3.41
C SER A 71 -12.60 -12.33 -3.54
N ALA A 72 -13.63 -12.31 -4.40
CA ALA A 72 -14.52 -11.15 -4.56
C ALA A 72 -15.29 -10.85 -3.26
N GLU A 73 -15.87 -11.87 -2.63
CA GLU A 73 -16.57 -11.74 -1.34
C GLU A 73 -15.64 -11.17 -0.25
N ASN A 74 -14.39 -11.66 -0.18
CA ASN A 74 -13.40 -11.16 0.77
C ASN A 74 -13.06 -9.68 0.52
N ILE A 75 -12.91 -9.29 -0.75
CA ILE A 75 -12.65 -7.89 -1.14
C ILE A 75 -13.83 -6.99 -0.74
N TYR A 76 -15.06 -7.37 -1.07
CA TYR A 76 -16.25 -6.60 -0.70
C TYR A 76 -16.36 -6.42 0.82
N LYS A 77 -16.13 -7.50 1.60
CA LYS A 77 -16.08 -7.42 3.07
C LYS A 77 -15.01 -6.47 3.59
N GLN A 78 -13.85 -6.35 2.94
CA GLN A 78 -12.83 -5.38 3.35
C GLN A 78 -13.20 -3.94 2.94
N GLN A 79 -13.79 -3.75 1.75
CA GLN A 79 -14.26 -2.43 1.31
C GLN A 79 -15.35 -1.88 2.23
N GLU A 80 -16.31 -2.72 2.61
CA GLU A 80 -17.36 -2.36 3.58
C GLU A 80 -16.76 -1.96 4.94
N LYS A 81 -15.77 -2.73 5.44
CA LYS A 81 -15.04 -2.37 6.67
C LYS A 81 -14.36 -1.01 6.57
N ILE A 82 -13.75 -0.70 5.43
CA ILE A 82 -13.12 0.61 5.19
C ILE A 82 -14.15 1.72 5.31
N GLU A 83 -15.32 1.58 4.67
CA GLU A 83 -16.39 2.58 4.75
C GLU A 83 -16.93 2.74 6.17
N ILE A 84 -17.10 1.64 6.92
CA ILE A 84 -17.46 1.69 8.34
C ILE A 84 -16.40 2.43 9.16
N ILE A 85 -15.11 2.20 8.91
CA ILE A 85 -14.01 2.88 9.63
C ILE A 85 -14.02 4.38 9.36
N LYS A 86 -14.30 4.80 8.12
CA LYS A 86 -14.39 6.22 7.74
C LYS A 86 -15.56 6.91 8.45
N ASN A 87 -16.73 6.29 8.44
CA ASN A 87 -17.98 6.89 8.92
C ASN A 87 -18.15 6.88 10.45
N LYS A 88 -17.28 6.20 11.20
CA LYS A 88 -17.32 6.25 12.67
C LYS A 88 -16.99 7.66 13.18
N GLU A 89 -18.00 8.38 13.66
CA GLU A 89 -17.82 9.56 14.50
C GLU A 89 -17.16 9.12 15.82
N ILE A 90 -16.13 9.84 16.24
CA ILE A 90 -15.30 9.60 17.45
C ILE A 90 -14.26 8.47 17.27
N VAL A 91 -12.97 8.86 17.26
CA VAL A 91 -12.01 8.63 18.37
C VAL A 91 -10.89 9.67 18.19
N LYS A 92 -10.39 10.21 19.31
CA LYS A 92 -9.33 11.22 19.49
C LYS A 92 -8.02 11.03 18.71
N GLU A 93 -7.89 10.01 17.86
CA GLU A 93 -6.65 9.67 17.14
C GLU A 93 -6.97 9.21 15.70
N GLU A 94 -6.93 10.14 14.74
CA GLU A 94 -7.09 9.88 13.29
C GLU A 94 -6.16 8.73 12.79
N PHE A 95 -4.96 8.58 13.35
CA PHE A 95 -4.01 7.51 12.99
C PHE A 95 -4.52 6.08 13.20
N ASP A 96 -5.37 5.84 14.20
CA ASP A 96 -5.89 4.48 14.45
C ASP A 96 -6.86 4.03 13.36
N LYS A 97 -7.56 4.98 12.73
CA LYS A 97 -8.41 4.69 11.57
C LYS A 97 -7.54 4.30 10.37
N GLU A 98 -6.48 5.07 10.12
CA GLU A 98 -5.58 4.87 9.00
C GLU A 98 -4.88 3.52 9.05
N ILE A 99 -4.39 3.10 10.22
CA ILE A 99 -3.80 1.77 10.39
C ILE A 99 -4.81 0.67 10.10
N LYS A 100 -6.07 0.82 10.51
CA LYS A 100 -7.12 -0.17 10.21
C LYS A 100 -7.42 -0.22 8.71
N ILE A 101 -7.42 0.93 8.04
CA ILE A 101 -7.59 1.03 6.59
C ILE A 101 -6.42 0.34 5.87
N ILE A 102 -5.17 0.60 6.28
CA ILE A 102 -3.98 -0.07 5.73
C ILE A 102 -4.15 -1.59 5.78
N LYS A 103 -4.50 -2.15 6.93
CA LYS A 103 -4.71 -3.60 7.09
C LYS A 103 -5.79 -4.16 6.16
N CYS A 104 -6.84 -3.38 5.88
CA CYS A 104 -7.88 -3.79 4.94
C CYS A 104 -7.37 -3.74 3.49
N LEU A 105 -6.62 -2.70 3.12
CA LEU A 105 -6.02 -2.58 1.79
C LEU A 105 -4.99 -3.67 1.50
N GLU A 106 -4.16 -4.04 2.47
CA GLU A 106 -3.21 -5.16 2.34
C GLU A 106 -3.92 -6.47 2.03
N LYS A 107 -5.04 -6.75 2.71
CA LYS A 107 -5.87 -7.92 2.43
C LYS A 107 -6.49 -7.87 1.03
N ILE A 108 -7.02 -6.71 0.62
CA ILE A 108 -7.56 -6.53 -0.74
C ILE A 108 -6.46 -6.81 -1.78
N LYS A 109 -5.25 -6.28 -1.59
CA LYS A 109 -4.12 -6.54 -2.50
C LYS A 109 -3.71 -8.01 -2.53
N GLY A 110 -3.74 -8.70 -1.38
CA GLY A 110 -3.52 -10.14 -1.30
C GLY A 110 -4.53 -10.93 -2.14
N GLU A 111 -5.82 -10.60 -2.05
CA GLU A 111 -6.86 -11.24 -2.86
C GLU A 111 -6.72 -10.92 -4.35
N LEU A 112 -6.38 -9.68 -4.71
CA LEU A 112 -6.11 -9.31 -6.11
C LEU A 112 -4.94 -10.09 -6.72
N PHE A 113 -3.97 -10.51 -5.92
CA PHE A 113 -2.85 -11.33 -6.40
C PHE A 113 -3.32 -12.70 -6.93
N ASN A 114 -4.40 -13.27 -6.38
CA ASN A 114 -4.99 -14.52 -6.85
C ASN A 114 -5.45 -14.43 -8.32
N PHE A 115 -5.77 -13.21 -8.78
CA PHE A 115 -6.23 -12.95 -10.13
C PHE A 115 -5.13 -12.69 -11.16
N LYS A 116 -3.85 -12.68 -10.75
CA LYS A 116 -2.73 -12.37 -11.66
C LYS A 116 -2.67 -13.28 -12.89
N LYS A 117 -3.06 -14.55 -12.76
CA LYS A 117 -3.08 -15.53 -13.86
C LYS A 117 -4.34 -15.45 -14.74
N TYR A 118 -5.32 -14.65 -14.35
CA TYR A 118 -6.64 -14.57 -14.98
C TYR A 118 -6.94 -13.16 -15.54
N GLN A 119 -5.91 -12.32 -15.71
CA GLN A 119 -6.06 -10.92 -16.14
C GLN A 119 -6.67 -10.76 -17.54
N ASP A 120 -6.54 -11.77 -18.40
CA ASP A 120 -7.12 -11.78 -19.74
C ASP A 120 -8.63 -12.10 -19.74
N ILE A 121 -9.15 -12.64 -18.63
CA ILE A 121 -10.59 -12.87 -18.48
C ILE A 121 -11.26 -11.52 -18.24
N HIS A 122 -12.10 -11.11 -19.18
CA HIS A 122 -12.74 -9.79 -19.15
C HIS A 122 -13.45 -9.48 -17.82
N ALA A 123 -14.18 -10.45 -17.24
CA ALA A 123 -14.88 -10.25 -15.97
C ALA A 123 -13.89 -9.94 -14.81
N VAL A 124 -12.78 -10.68 -14.75
CA VAL A 124 -11.70 -10.48 -13.77
C VAL A 124 -11.05 -9.12 -13.98
N LYS A 125 -10.76 -8.74 -15.22
CA LYS A 125 -10.19 -7.44 -15.55
C LYS A 125 -11.07 -6.29 -15.06
N LYS A 126 -12.36 -6.29 -15.42
CA LYS A 126 -13.31 -5.26 -14.97
C LYS A 126 -13.38 -5.18 -13.45
N PHE A 127 -13.48 -6.32 -12.76
CA PHE A 127 -13.51 -6.36 -11.31
C PHE A 127 -12.23 -5.80 -10.68
N CYS A 128 -11.06 -6.22 -11.18
CA CYS A 128 -9.77 -5.71 -10.69
C CYS A 128 -9.63 -4.20 -10.92
N ASP A 129 -10.05 -3.68 -12.08
CA ASP A 129 -10.01 -2.25 -12.39
C ASP A 129 -10.88 -1.43 -11.42
N GLU A 130 -12.09 -1.91 -11.10
CA GLU A 130 -12.98 -1.28 -10.13
C GLU A 130 -12.38 -1.29 -8.72
N VAL A 131 -11.88 -2.43 -8.28
CA VAL A 131 -11.24 -2.56 -6.95
C VAL A 131 -10.01 -1.67 -6.87
N ASN A 132 -9.18 -1.61 -7.92
CA ASN A 132 -7.99 -0.77 -7.96
C ASN A 132 -8.32 0.72 -7.91
N LYS A 133 -9.42 1.17 -8.55
CA LYS A 133 -9.92 2.54 -8.39
C LYS A 133 -10.24 2.85 -6.93
N ASN A 134 -10.96 1.96 -6.24
CA ASN A 134 -11.28 2.14 -4.82
C ASN A 134 -10.01 2.12 -3.95
N VAL A 135 -9.05 1.25 -4.23
CA VAL A 135 -7.75 1.22 -3.55
C VAL A 135 -7.01 2.55 -3.73
N ASN A 136 -6.98 3.10 -4.94
CA ASN A 136 -6.32 4.37 -5.23
C ASN A 136 -6.93 5.55 -4.48
N VAL A 137 -8.26 5.63 -4.38
CA VAL A 137 -8.96 6.67 -3.60
C VAL A 137 -8.54 6.61 -2.13
N ASN A 138 -8.45 5.41 -1.55
CA ASN A 138 -8.02 5.25 -0.15
C ASN A 138 -6.53 5.58 0.03
N LEU A 139 -5.67 5.21 -0.92
CA LEU A 139 -4.26 5.59 -0.90
C LEU A 139 -4.09 7.12 -0.97
N GLU A 140 -4.90 7.83 -1.76
CA GLU A 140 -4.86 9.30 -1.81
C GLU A 140 -5.26 9.95 -0.50
N MET A 141 -6.27 9.40 0.17
CA MET A 141 -6.69 9.87 1.49
C MET A 141 -5.56 9.68 2.52
N LEU A 142 -4.96 8.49 2.57
CA LEU A 142 -3.84 8.17 3.46
C LEU A 142 -2.62 9.07 3.18
N GLU A 143 -2.31 9.30 1.90
CA GLU A 143 -1.20 10.16 1.47
C GLU A 143 -1.41 11.63 1.89
N LYS A 144 -2.62 12.18 1.68
CA LYS A 144 -2.96 13.54 2.14
C LYS A 144 -2.79 13.66 3.65
N SER A 145 -3.23 12.65 4.38
CA SER A 145 -3.11 12.64 5.84
C SER A 145 -1.66 12.59 6.28
N PHE A 146 -0.87 11.67 5.72
CA PHE A 146 0.57 11.56 5.97
C PHE A 146 1.28 12.91 5.80
N PHE A 147 1.11 13.59 4.66
CA PHE A 147 1.76 14.87 4.42
C PHE A 147 1.26 15.99 5.34
N LYS A 148 -0.02 16.00 5.70
CA LYS A 148 -0.56 16.90 6.72
C LYS A 148 0.13 16.69 8.08
N TYR A 149 0.33 15.44 8.49
CA TYR A 149 1.01 15.11 9.73
C TYR A 149 2.47 15.56 9.76
N ILE A 150 3.24 15.19 8.74
CA ILE A 150 4.64 15.60 8.63
C ILE A 150 4.76 17.13 8.59
N GLY A 151 3.87 17.82 7.87
CA GLY A 151 3.83 19.28 7.80
C GLY A 151 3.64 19.96 9.16
N HIS A 152 2.65 19.50 9.94
CA HIS A 152 2.23 20.17 11.19
C HIS A 152 2.95 19.72 12.45
N GLN A 153 3.32 18.45 12.58
CA GLN A 153 3.83 17.89 13.84
C GLN A 153 5.35 17.69 13.86
N PHE A 154 6.04 17.87 12.74
CA PHE A 154 7.50 17.81 12.74
C PHE A 154 8.11 18.99 13.52
N PRO A 155 9.12 18.75 14.41
CA PRO A 155 9.78 17.46 14.70
C PRO A 155 9.14 16.65 15.86
N ASN A 156 8.19 17.24 16.58
CA ASN A 156 7.53 16.65 17.76
C ASN A 156 6.46 15.59 17.38
N MET A 157 6.91 14.44 16.90
CA MET A 157 6.02 13.33 16.53
C MET A 157 5.70 12.46 17.75
N ASN A 158 4.46 12.56 18.25
CA ASN A 158 3.96 11.70 19.34
C ASN A 158 3.51 10.30 18.85
N TYR A 159 3.27 10.15 17.55
CA TYR A 159 2.73 8.92 16.94
C TYR A 159 3.75 8.17 16.08
N LYS A 160 5.01 8.13 16.54
CA LYS A 160 6.17 7.60 15.80
C LYS A 160 5.85 6.31 15.03
N THR A 161 5.57 5.21 15.72
CA THR A 161 5.36 3.89 15.09
C THR A 161 4.23 3.90 14.06
N LYS A 162 3.17 4.68 14.30
CA LYS A 162 2.01 4.78 13.40
C LYS A 162 2.37 5.49 12.09
N ILE A 163 3.18 6.55 12.17
CA ILE A 163 3.65 7.33 11.01
C ILE A 163 4.62 6.49 10.16
N CYS A 164 5.52 5.73 10.79
CA CYS A 164 6.47 4.85 10.09
C CYS A 164 5.72 3.75 9.29
N ASN A 165 4.69 3.14 9.88
CA ASN A 165 3.87 2.17 9.16
C ASN A 165 3.16 2.80 7.95
N LEU A 166 2.66 4.03 8.11
CA LEU A 166 2.01 4.77 7.04
C LEU A 166 2.99 5.16 5.92
N SER A 167 4.20 5.65 6.26
CA SER A 167 5.22 6.00 5.26
C SER A 167 5.66 4.78 4.46
N ASN A 168 5.99 3.68 5.13
CA ASN A 168 6.42 2.44 4.48
C ASN A 168 5.31 1.88 3.59
N PHE A 169 4.06 1.87 4.09
CA PHE A 169 2.92 1.43 3.29
C PHE A 169 2.74 2.31 2.05
N LEU A 170 2.76 3.63 2.18
CA LEU A 170 2.61 4.53 1.04
C LEU A 170 3.77 4.38 0.05
N TYR A 171 5.01 4.27 0.52
CA TYR A 171 6.18 4.09 -0.32
C TYR A 171 6.13 2.81 -1.17
N LEU A 172 5.67 1.69 -0.58
CA LEU A 172 5.53 0.41 -1.29
C LEU A 172 4.36 0.39 -2.28
N ASN A 173 3.34 1.21 -2.04
CA ASN A 173 2.06 1.12 -2.75
C ASN A 173 1.77 2.31 -3.68
N ARG A 174 2.70 3.27 -3.77
CA ARG A 174 2.67 4.41 -4.70
C ARG A 174 3.84 4.39 -5.66
N GLU A 175 3.75 5.23 -6.69
CA GLU A 175 4.89 5.50 -7.55
C GLU A 175 5.98 6.21 -6.73
N LYS A 176 7.09 5.49 -6.49
CA LYS A 176 8.18 5.90 -5.59
C LYS A 176 8.73 7.29 -5.93
N SER A 177 8.96 7.56 -7.21
CA SER A 177 9.45 8.85 -7.72
C SER A 177 8.52 10.01 -7.33
N ILE A 178 7.21 9.84 -7.53
CA ILE A 178 6.20 10.87 -7.23
C ILE A 178 6.10 11.08 -5.72
N PHE A 179 6.06 10.00 -4.94
CA PHE A 179 5.94 10.08 -3.49
C PHE A 179 7.16 10.79 -2.87
N VAL A 180 8.37 10.37 -3.24
CA VAL A 180 9.62 11.00 -2.78
C VAL A 180 9.66 12.46 -3.19
N LYS A 181 9.31 12.80 -4.43
CA LYS A 181 9.28 14.19 -4.89
C LYS A 181 8.36 15.07 -4.03
N LYS A 182 7.12 14.63 -3.76
CA LYS A 182 6.18 15.36 -2.89
C LYS A 182 6.73 15.53 -1.47
N TYR A 183 7.38 14.48 -0.95
CA TYR A 183 8.02 14.53 0.35
C TYR A 183 9.14 15.56 0.39
N VAL A 184 10.07 15.53 -0.57
CA VAL A 184 11.15 16.50 -0.70
C VAL A 184 10.58 17.92 -0.82
N ASP A 185 9.58 18.13 -1.68
CA ASP A 185 8.96 19.44 -1.90
C ASP A 185 8.34 20.00 -0.60
N LEU A 186 7.73 19.16 0.24
CA LEU A 186 7.22 19.57 1.56
C LEU A 186 8.33 20.11 2.47
N PHE A 187 9.50 19.45 2.48
CA PHE A 187 10.66 19.94 3.22
C PHE A 187 11.21 21.23 2.64
N ILE A 188 11.25 21.39 1.31
CA ILE A 188 11.66 22.66 0.69
C ILE A 188 10.67 23.79 1.00
N ILE A 189 9.36 23.52 1.08
CA ILE A 189 8.38 24.55 1.44
C ILE A 189 8.52 25.01 2.89
N LYS A 190 8.84 24.06 3.80
CA LYS A 190 8.97 24.31 5.24
C LYS A 190 10.35 24.89 5.59
N TYR A 191 11.39 24.38 4.94
CA TYR A 191 12.79 24.65 5.21
C TYR A 191 13.54 25.34 4.06
N GLY A 192 12.86 25.81 3.03
CA GLY A 192 13.48 26.64 2.00
C GLY A 192 13.81 28.04 2.52
N SER A 193 14.72 28.70 1.82
CA SER A 193 15.18 30.05 2.19
C SER A 193 14.54 31.15 1.33
N ARG A 194 13.74 30.80 0.32
CA ARG A 194 13.10 31.77 -0.59
C ARG A 194 12.24 32.81 0.13
N LYS A 195 11.56 32.43 1.21
CA LYS A 195 10.66 33.34 1.96
C LYS A 195 11.39 34.38 2.82
N ILE A 196 12.70 34.22 3.01
CA ILE A 196 13.52 35.08 3.89
C ILE A 196 14.57 35.89 3.12
N GLU A 197 14.46 35.95 1.80
CA GLU A 197 15.44 36.56 0.90
C GLU A 197 15.79 38.02 1.26
N ASN A 198 14.79 38.79 1.70
CA ASN A 198 14.97 40.20 2.04
C ASN A 198 15.08 40.45 3.56
N LYS A 199 15.28 39.39 4.35
CA LYS A 199 15.29 39.45 5.81
C LYS A 199 16.65 39.01 6.36
N TYR A 200 17.62 39.91 6.35
CA TYR A 200 19.02 39.60 6.64
C TYR A 200 19.26 38.90 7.99
N ILE A 201 18.54 39.30 9.06
CA ILE A 201 18.64 38.63 10.37
C ILE A 201 18.16 37.18 10.29
N GLU A 202 17.01 36.93 9.66
CA GLU A 202 16.46 35.58 9.49
C GLU A 202 17.39 34.72 8.62
N LEU A 203 17.97 35.29 7.56
CA LEU A 203 18.94 34.61 6.69
C LEU A 203 20.22 34.24 7.45
N VAL A 204 20.80 35.15 8.22
CA VAL A 204 21.99 34.88 9.04
C VAL A 204 21.72 33.77 10.06
N ASN A 205 20.61 33.87 10.80
CA ASN A 205 20.21 32.82 11.75
C ASN A 205 20.03 31.48 11.04
N ARG A 206 19.53 31.49 9.79
CA ARG A 206 19.35 30.28 9.00
C ARG A 206 20.66 29.60 8.62
N VAL A 207 21.66 30.39 8.25
CA VAL A 207 23.00 29.89 7.93
C VAL A 207 23.67 29.33 9.18
N ILE A 208 23.61 30.05 10.31
CA ILE A 208 24.20 29.62 11.58
C ILE A 208 23.59 28.30 12.07
N CYS A 209 22.24 28.19 12.05
CA CYS A 209 21.54 26.98 12.52
C CYS A 209 21.39 25.89 11.43
N LEU A 210 22.02 26.06 10.26
CA LEU A 210 21.83 25.13 9.14
C LEU A 210 22.17 23.69 9.52
N HIS A 211 23.26 23.49 10.25
CA HIS A 211 23.69 22.17 10.68
C HIS A 211 22.63 21.46 11.54
N GLU A 212 22.07 22.17 12.53
CA GLU A 212 21.02 21.64 13.41
C GLU A 212 19.79 21.21 12.62
N TRP A 213 19.37 22.03 11.64
CA TRP A 213 18.20 21.74 10.83
C TRP A 213 18.43 20.56 9.89
N ILE A 214 19.65 20.45 9.32
CA ILE A 214 20.06 19.30 8.52
C ILE A 214 20.00 18.01 9.36
N GLU A 215 20.52 18.04 10.58
CA GLU A 215 20.49 16.88 11.47
C GLU A 215 19.08 16.51 11.92
N GLU A 216 18.19 17.48 12.12
CA GLU A 216 16.76 17.20 12.37
C GLU A 216 16.09 16.51 11.17
N VAL A 217 16.34 16.98 9.95
CA VAL A 217 15.80 16.37 8.73
C VAL A 217 16.31 14.93 8.58
N LYS A 218 17.61 14.69 8.77
CA LYS A 218 18.19 13.35 8.70
C LYS A 218 17.55 12.41 9.71
N LYS A 219 17.47 12.81 10.98
CA LYS A 219 16.86 12.00 12.05
C LYS A 219 15.42 11.60 11.74
N VAL A 220 14.66 12.47 11.08
CA VAL A 220 13.29 12.13 10.68
C VAL A 220 13.26 11.22 9.45
N ASN A 221 14.15 11.40 8.48
CA ASN A 221 14.23 10.50 7.33
C ASN A 221 14.65 9.09 7.77
N ASP A 222 15.67 8.99 8.64
CA ASP A 222 16.12 7.74 9.26
C ASP A 222 14.99 7.06 10.05
N PHE A 223 14.06 7.85 10.57
CA PHE A 223 12.90 7.35 11.29
C PHE A 223 11.76 6.85 10.36
N LEU A 224 11.55 7.54 9.23
CA LEU A 224 10.39 7.31 8.35
C LEU A 224 10.65 6.26 7.28
N PHE A 225 11.91 6.05 6.89
CA PHE A 225 12.28 5.22 5.74
C PHE A 225 13.39 4.24 6.11
N GLU A 226 13.45 3.15 5.35
CA GLU A 226 14.53 2.17 5.44
C GLU A 226 15.87 2.78 4.97
N GLU A 227 16.99 2.27 5.51
CA GLU A 227 18.34 2.82 5.31
C GLU A 227 18.73 2.96 3.83
N ASP A 228 18.29 2.03 2.99
CA ASP A 228 18.58 1.99 1.55
C ASP A 228 18.01 3.18 0.77
N ILE A 229 16.90 3.76 1.26
CA ILE A 229 16.21 4.88 0.63
C ILE A 229 16.59 6.20 1.27
N THR A 230 16.80 6.18 2.59
CA THR A 230 17.05 7.38 3.40
C THR A 230 18.24 8.19 2.91
N GLY A 231 19.33 7.54 2.51
CA GLY A 231 20.51 8.23 1.96
C GLY A 231 20.19 9.06 0.71
N SER A 232 19.37 8.52 -0.19
CA SER A 232 18.96 9.22 -1.41
C SER A 232 18.05 10.41 -1.11
N ILE A 233 17.07 10.24 -0.22
CA ILE A 233 16.14 11.31 0.17
C ILE A 233 16.89 12.45 0.87
N ASN A 234 17.77 12.11 1.83
CA ASN A 234 18.62 13.07 2.52
C ASN A 234 19.46 13.88 1.52
N LYS A 235 20.14 13.19 0.59
CA LYS A 235 20.94 13.85 -0.44
C LYS A 235 20.12 14.83 -1.28
N GLU A 236 18.95 14.42 -1.77
CA GLU A 236 18.11 15.28 -2.62
C GLU A 236 17.58 16.52 -1.87
N ILE A 237 17.12 16.36 -0.62
CA ILE A 237 16.68 17.48 0.21
C ILE A 237 17.84 18.45 0.43
N LEU A 238 19.01 17.94 0.81
CA LEU A 238 20.18 18.77 1.09
C LEU A 238 20.67 19.52 -0.14
N GLU A 239 20.76 18.87 -1.29
CA GLU A 239 21.17 19.52 -2.55
C GLU A 239 20.23 20.68 -2.90
N LYS A 240 18.91 20.48 -2.80
CA LYS A 240 17.92 21.53 -3.07
C LYS A 240 17.99 22.67 -2.04
N LEU A 241 18.05 22.35 -0.74
CA LEU A 241 18.14 23.35 0.33
C LEU A 241 19.41 24.21 0.20
N MET A 242 20.55 23.57 -0.07
CA MET A 242 21.84 24.25 -0.26
C MET A 242 21.81 25.14 -1.50
N LEU A 243 21.23 24.67 -2.61
CA LEU A 243 21.11 25.44 -3.83
C LEU A 243 20.23 26.69 -3.61
N GLU A 244 19.07 26.55 -2.94
CA GLU A 244 18.24 27.69 -2.59
C GLU A 244 18.96 28.68 -1.67
N LEU A 245 19.65 28.18 -0.65
CA LEU A 245 20.39 29.04 0.27
C LEU A 245 21.50 29.82 -0.44
N LYS A 246 22.25 29.17 -1.35
CA LYS A 246 23.27 29.85 -2.17
C LYS A 246 22.69 30.97 -3.02
N VAL A 247 21.56 30.72 -3.68
CA VAL A 247 20.87 31.74 -4.50
C VAL A 247 20.45 32.92 -3.64
N VAL A 248 19.80 32.64 -2.50
CA VAL A 248 19.31 33.68 -1.58
C VAL A 248 20.46 34.50 -0.98
N ILE A 249 21.54 33.85 -0.55
CA ILE A 249 22.74 34.55 -0.09
C ILE A 249 23.32 35.41 -1.20
N SER A 250 23.45 34.90 -2.43
CA SER A 250 24.01 35.66 -3.55
C SER A 250 23.19 36.92 -3.84
N HIS A 251 21.86 36.81 -3.85
CA HIS A 251 20.98 37.96 -4.00
C HIS A 251 21.11 38.94 -2.84
N ALA A 252 21.15 38.45 -1.59
CA ALA A 252 21.34 39.29 -0.42
C ALA A 252 22.67 40.06 -0.46
N LEU A 253 23.77 39.42 -0.88
CA LEU A 253 25.07 40.05 -1.05
C LEU A 253 25.04 41.16 -2.11
N MET A 254 24.46 40.88 -3.29
CA MET A 254 24.30 41.89 -4.36
C MET A 254 23.46 43.09 -3.89
N ASP A 255 22.41 42.83 -3.11
CA ASP A 255 21.55 43.87 -2.57
C ASP A 255 22.25 44.75 -1.54
N ILE A 256 23.08 44.16 -0.69
CA ILE A 256 23.89 44.88 0.30
C ILE A 256 24.90 45.77 -0.41
N ASP A 257 25.60 45.23 -1.41
CA ASP A 257 26.60 45.94 -2.23
C ASP A 257 25.96 47.16 -2.93
N ARG A 258 24.78 46.98 -3.54
CA ARG A 258 24.02 48.08 -4.16
C ARG A 258 23.58 49.16 -3.17
N LYS A 259 23.13 48.77 -1.97
CA LYS A 259 22.59 49.72 -0.97
C LYS A 259 23.69 50.50 -0.26
N ASN A 260 24.91 49.94 -0.17
CA ASN A 260 26.11 50.59 0.39
C ASN A 260 25.90 51.23 1.78
N LYS A 261 25.10 50.58 2.64
CA LYS A 261 24.82 51.06 4.01
C LYS A 261 25.79 50.42 5.02
N PRO A 262 26.41 51.20 5.92
CA PRO A 262 27.34 50.68 6.93
C PRO A 262 26.73 49.61 7.85
N GLU A 263 25.45 49.76 8.19
CA GLU A 263 24.69 48.82 9.04
C GLU A 263 24.65 47.40 8.46
N ASN A 264 24.78 47.26 7.13
CA ASN A 264 24.72 45.97 6.46
C ASN A 264 26.04 45.17 6.53
N LEU A 265 27.15 45.82 6.88
CA LEU A 265 28.47 45.16 7.01
C LEU A 265 28.45 44.05 8.08
N ILE A 266 27.67 44.21 9.14
CA ILE A 266 27.55 43.22 10.21
C ILE A 266 26.92 41.91 9.68
N TYR A 267 25.97 42.00 8.75
CA TYR A 267 25.37 40.80 8.13
C TYR A 267 26.34 40.11 7.18
N LEU A 268 27.15 40.86 6.44
CA LEU A 268 28.22 40.32 5.59
C LEU A 268 29.22 39.50 6.38
N ILE A 269 29.73 40.07 7.49
CA ILE A 269 30.69 39.39 8.36
C ILE A 269 30.10 38.07 8.89
N LYS A 270 28.83 38.07 9.30
CA LYS A 270 28.15 36.88 9.82
C LYS A 270 27.78 35.83 8.77
N LEU A 271 27.66 36.20 7.50
CA LEU A 271 27.42 35.24 6.40
C LEU A 271 28.72 34.62 5.86
N TYR A 272 29.87 35.27 6.13
CA TYR A 272 31.19 34.85 5.66
C TYR A 272 32.01 34.09 6.73
N SER A 273 31.55 34.08 7.99
CA SER A 273 32.14 33.35 9.11
C SER A 273 31.52 31.97 9.28
#